data_AF-A0AAP0P9V2-F1
#
_entry.id   AF-A0AAP0P9V2-F1
#
_cell.length_a   1.000
_cell.length_b   1.000
_cell.length_c   1.000
_cell.angle_alpha   90.00
_cell.angle_beta   90.00
_cell.angle_gamma   90.00
#
_symmetry.space_group_name_H-M   'P 1'
#
loop_
_entity.id
_entity.type
_entity.pdbx_description
1 polymer ?
#
loop_
_entity_poly.entity_id
_entity_poly.type
_entity_poly.pdbx_seq_one_letter_code
_entity_poly.pdbx_strand_id
1 'polypeptide(L)'
;MYVKLEKSRLDYIRFRQDEIRAKLYQGIIDSISIGETSGLNIGRRIVLPSSFIGRPRDMQKRYMDAMVLVHCFGKPDIFLTMTCNPNWPEIQQELRFNDSTHNIPYLVAHVFKSKLECLKEEIVKKQIFGPVASYVYVIEF
;
A
#
# COMPACT_ATOMS: atom_id res chain seq x y z
N MET A 1 -5.49 17.15 0.69
CA MET A 1 -4.78 16.99 -0.60
C MET A 1 -4.87 15.55 -1.13
N TYR A 2 -4.61 14.54 -0.29
CA TYR A 2 -4.70 13.11 -0.65
C TYR A 2 -6.06 12.67 -1.23
N VAL A 3 -7.18 13.07 -0.60
CA VAL A 3 -8.54 12.72 -1.08
C VAL A 3 -8.81 13.22 -2.51
N LYS A 4 -8.25 14.37 -2.90
CA LYS A 4 -8.41 14.91 -4.27
C LYS A 4 -7.60 14.09 -5.28
N LEU A 5 -6.38 13.69 -4.93
CA LEU A 5 -5.53 12.84 -5.77
C LEU A 5 -6.14 11.45 -5.96
N GLU A 6 -6.62 10.84 -4.88
CA GLU A 6 -7.27 9.53 -4.91
C GLU A 6 -8.58 9.57 -5.72
N LYS A 7 -9.35 10.66 -5.61
CA LYS A 7 -10.51 10.87 -6.47
C LYS A 7 -10.12 10.93 -7.95
N SER A 8 -9.10 11.70 -8.32
CA SER A 8 -8.62 11.76 -9.71
C SER A 8 -8.13 10.40 -10.23
N ARG A 9 -7.49 9.59 -9.38
CA ARG A 9 -7.08 8.21 -9.72
C ARG A 9 -8.27 7.29 -9.95
N LEU A 10 -9.28 7.37 -9.08
CA LEU A 10 -10.52 6.60 -9.22
C LEU A 10 -11.29 7.01 -10.48
N ASP A 11 -11.36 8.31 -10.77
CA ASP A 11 -11.99 8.83 -11.98
C ASP A 11 -11.25 8.32 -13.22
N TYR A 12 -9.91 8.37 -13.23
CA TYR A 12 -9.11 7.79 -14.32
C TYR A 12 -9.42 6.31 -14.57
N ILE A 13 -9.46 5.50 -13.50
CA ILE A 13 -9.76 4.06 -13.59
C ILE A 13 -11.19 3.82 -14.06
N ARG A 14 -12.14 4.66 -13.63
CA ARG A 14 -13.54 4.59 -14.05
C ARG A 14 -13.71 4.83 -15.55
N PHE A 15 -12.99 5.80 -16.11
CA PHE A 15 -13.10 6.14 -17.53
C PHE A 15 -12.33 5.20 -18.47
N ARG A 16 -11.35 4.43 -17.96
CA ARG A 16 -10.49 3.53 -18.76
C ARG A 16 -10.66 2.04 -18.44
N GLN A 17 -11.85 1.63 -18.02
CA GLN A 17 -12.15 0.22 -17.70
C GLN A 17 -11.90 -0.75 -18.86
N ASP A 18 -12.06 -0.30 -20.10
CA ASP A 18 -11.85 -1.13 -21.30
C ASP A 18 -10.36 -1.42 -21.55
N GLU A 19 -9.45 -0.48 -21.23
CA GLU A 19 -7.99 -0.66 -21.28
C GLU A 19 -7.49 -1.58 -20.16
N ILE A 20 -8.13 -1.53 -18.98
CA ILE A 20 -7.76 -2.31 -17.79
C ILE A 20 -8.18 -3.79 -17.92
N ARG A 21 -8.69 -4.23 -19.09
CA ARG A 21 -9.20 -5.58 -19.32
C ARG A 21 -10.19 -6.02 -18.23
N ALA A 22 -11.01 -5.10 -17.73
CA ALA A 22 -11.97 -5.35 -16.65
C ALA A 22 -12.87 -6.57 -16.92
N LYS A 23 -13.18 -6.85 -18.21
CA LYS A 23 -13.92 -8.04 -18.66
C LYS A 23 -13.26 -9.38 -18.30
N LEU A 24 -11.93 -9.48 -18.38
CA LEU A 24 -11.19 -10.69 -17.99
C LEU A 24 -11.29 -10.92 -16.48
N TYR A 25 -11.24 -9.83 -15.72
CA TYR A 25 -11.29 -9.84 -14.26
C TYR A 25 -12.70 -9.99 -13.68
N GLN A 26 -13.74 -9.58 -14.42
CA GLN A 26 -15.12 -9.96 -14.15
C GLN A 26 -15.22 -11.49 -14.24
N GLY A 27 -14.94 -12.10 -15.39
CA GLY A 27 -15.12 -13.55 -15.57
C GLY A 27 -14.45 -14.44 -14.51
N ILE A 28 -13.18 -14.18 -14.18
CA ILE A 28 -12.40 -15.02 -13.26
C ILE A 28 -12.87 -14.86 -11.80
N ILE A 29 -13.11 -13.64 -11.34
CA ILE A 29 -13.53 -13.43 -9.94
C ILE A 29 -15.01 -13.66 -9.77
N ASP A 30 -15.82 -13.34 -10.76
CA ASP A 30 -17.25 -13.66 -10.78
C ASP A 30 -17.43 -15.19 -10.74
N SER A 31 -16.61 -15.98 -11.42
CA SER A 31 -16.66 -17.45 -11.29
C SER A 31 -16.26 -17.99 -9.91
N ILE A 32 -15.48 -17.23 -9.13
CA ILE A 32 -15.06 -17.62 -7.77
C ILE A 32 -16.07 -17.12 -6.73
N SER A 33 -16.73 -15.97 -6.97
CA SER A 33 -17.65 -15.34 -6.03
C SER A 33 -19.14 -15.63 -6.30
N ILE A 34 -19.51 -16.16 -7.47
CA ILE A 34 -20.92 -16.33 -7.86
C ILE A 34 -21.32 -17.80 -7.73
N GLY A 35 -21.88 -18.11 -6.56
CA GLY A 35 -23.12 -18.86 -6.45
C GLY A 35 -24.34 -17.92 -6.39
N GLU A 36 -24.34 -16.79 -7.12
CA GLU A 36 -25.40 -15.78 -7.02
C GLU A 36 -26.44 -15.88 -8.15
N THR A 37 -27.51 -16.62 -7.86
CA THR A 37 -28.87 -16.40 -8.35
C THR A 37 -29.41 -15.06 -7.82
N SER A 38 -29.18 -13.92 -8.47
CA SER A 38 -30.08 -12.75 -8.39
C SER A 38 -29.74 -11.65 -9.39
N GLY A 39 -30.70 -11.27 -10.22
CA GLY A 39 -30.59 -10.23 -11.26
C GLY A 39 -30.65 -8.77 -10.76
N LEU A 40 -30.11 -8.47 -9.57
CA LEU A 40 -30.24 -7.14 -8.95
C LEU A 40 -29.09 -6.15 -9.24
N ASN A 41 -28.02 -6.56 -9.93
CA ASN A 41 -26.87 -5.71 -10.22
C ASN A 41 -27.04 -4.88 -11.51
N ILE A 42 -28.06 -4.03 -11.57
CA ILE A 42 -28.25 -3.07 -12.67
C ILE A 42 -27.33 -1.87 -12.41
N GLY A 43 -26.07 -1.99 -12.85
CA GLY A 43 -25.05 -0.94 -12.85
C GLY A 43 -23.73 -1.44 -13.46
N ARG A 44 -22.99 -0.57 -14.17
CA ARG A 44 -21.66 -0.95 -14.72
C ARG A 44 -20.68 -1.15 -13.56
N ARG A 45 -20.35 -2.40 -13.24
CA ARG A 45 -19.36 -2.76 -12.21
C ARG A 45 -17.98 -2.25 -12.64
N ILE A 46 -17.39 -1.36 -11.84
CA ILE A 46 -16.04 -0.84 -12.05
C ILE A 46 -15.06 -1.77 -11.34
N VAL A 47 -14.15 -2.39 -12.08
CA VAL A 47 -13.10 -3.25 -11.51
C VAL A 47 -11.88 -2.39 -11.21
N LEU A 48 -11.49 -2.35 -9.93
CA LEU A 48 -10.23 -1.73 -9.52
C LEU A 48 -9.08 -2.76 -9.68
N PRO A 49 -7.97 -2.38 -10.34
CA PRO A 49 -6.81 -3.26 -10.48
C PRO A 49 -6.11 -3.48 -9.13
N SER A 50 -5.31 -4.54 -9.02
CA SER A 50 -4.47 -4.80 -7.85
C SER A 50 -3.36 -3.76 -7.64
N SER A 51 -3.14 -2.87 -8.60
CA SER A 51 -2.22 -1.73 -8.45
C SER A 51 -2.81 -0.59 -7.62
N PHE A 52 -4.11 -0.62 -7.34
CA PHE A 52 -4.75 0.37 -6.48
C PHE A 52 -4.57 -0.02 -5.01
N ILE A 53 -3.73 0.75 -4.32
CA ILE A 53 -3.29 0.48 -2.94
C ILE A 53 -4.46 0.53 -1.96
N GLY A 54 -4.50 -0.40 -1.00
CA GLY A 54 -5.48 -0.39 0.10
C GLY A 54 -6.87 -0.92 -0.28
N ARG A 55 -6.99 -1.63 -1.41
CA ARG A 55 -8.21 -2.35 -1.80
C ARG A 55 -8.03 -3.86 -1.60
N PRO A 56 -9.12 -4.63 -1.49
CA PRO A 56 -9.05 -6.07 -1.23
C PRO A 56 -8.12 -6.83 -2.18
N ARG A 57 -8.06 -6.45 -3.46
CA ARG A 57 -7.19 -7.09 -4.47
C ARG A 57 -5.70 -6.78 -4.27
N ASP A 58 -5.36 -5.56 -3.86
CA ASP A 58 -3.99 -5.20 -3.50
C ASP A 58 -3.57 -5.93 -2.22
N MET A 59 -4.43 -5.96 -1.20
CA MET A 59 -4.18 -6.72 0.02
C MET A 59 -4.00 -8.21 -0.23
N GLN A 60 -4.88 -8.83 -1.04
CA GLN A 60 -4.78 -10.25 -1.39
C GLN A 60 -3.49 -10.55 -2.15
N LYS A 61 -3.09 -9.68 -3.09
CA LYS A 61 -1.83 -9.83 -3.80
C LYS A 61 -0.64 -9.77 -2.84
N ARG A 62 -0.55 -8.74 -1.98
CA ARG A 62 0.53 -8.61 -0.99
C ARG A 62 0.59 -9.80 -0.03
N TYR A 63 -0.56 -10.30 0.37
CA TYR A 63 -0.65 -11.50 1.21
C TYR A 63 -0.08 -12.72 0.48
N MET A 64 -0.48 -12.96 -0.77
CA MET A 64 0.06 -14.07 -1.57
C MET A 64 1.57 -13.92 -1.78
N ASP A 65 2.07 -12.72 -2.09
CA ASP A 65 3.50 -12.45 -2.24
C ASP A 65 4.26 -12.76 -0.94
N ALA A 66 3.71 -12.38 0.23
CA ALA A 66 4.29 -12.73 1.53
C ALA A 66 4.24 -14.24 1.82
N MET A 67 3.13 -14.92 1.48
CA MET A 67 3.02 -16.37 1.64
C MET A 67 4.01 -17.15 0.77
N VAL A 68 4.34 -16.65 -0.43
CA VAL A 68 5.39 -17.24 -1.27
C VAL A 68 6.75 -17.15 -0.57
N LEU A 69 7.07 -16.01 0.05
CA LEU A 69 8.30 -15.91 0.85
C LEU A 69 8.32 -16.89 2.02
N VAL A 70 7.20 -17.01 2.74
CA VAL A 70 7.10 -17.97 3.86
C VAL A 70 7.23 -19.42 3.38
N HIS A 71 6.69 -19.73 2.21
CA HIS A 71 6.83 -21.05 1.62
C HIS A 71 8.28 -21.36 1.21
N CYS A 72 9.00 -20.38 0.64
CA CYS A 72 10.38 -20.56 0.19
C CYS A 72 11.42 -20.51 1.32
N PHE A 73 11.24 -19.63 2.30
CA PHE A 73 12.23 -19.35 3.35
C PHE A 73 11.79 -19.80 4.75
N GLY A 74 10.56 -20.28 4.90
CA GLY A 74 10.00 -20.66 6.20
C GLY A 74 9.40 -19.49 6.95
N LYS A 75 9.12 -19.70 8.25
CA LYS A 75 8.52 -18.67 9.10
C LYS A 75 9.43 -17.43 9.22
N PRO A 76 8.87 -16.22 9.32
CA PRO A 76 9.65 -15.03 9.63
C PRO A 76 10.22 -15.09 11.05
N ASP A 77 11.43 -14.59 11.23
CA ASP A 77 12.09 -14.52 12.54
C ASP A 77 11.89 -13.18 13.25
N ILE A 78 11.69 -12.10 12.48
CA ILE A 78 11.59 -10.73 12.99
C ILE A 78 10.38 -10.03 12.36
N PHE A 79 9.58 -9.37 13.20
CA PHE A 79 8.55 -8.41 12.78
C PHE A 79 8.88 -7.04 13.34
N LEU A 80 9.01 -6.04 12.46
CA LEU A 80 9.32 -4.66 12.83
C LEU A 80 8.18 -3.72 12.41
N THR A 81 7.82 -2.82 13.32
CA THR A 81 6.86 -1.75 13.06
C THR A 81 7.55 -0.42 13.31
N MET A 82 7.50 0.48 12.33
CA MET A 82 7.99 1.85 12.47
C MET A 82 6.80 2.80 12.38
N THR A 83 6.52 3.51 13.47
CA THR A 83 5.43 4.49 13.54
C THR A 83 5.99 5.90 13.30
N CYS A 84 5.33 6.66 12.43
CA CYS A 84 5.69 8.06 12.20
C CYS A 84 5.35 8.91 13.43
N ASN A 85 6.28 9.75 13.88
CA ASN A 85 6.04 10.69 14.97
C ASN A 85 6.11 12.14 14.44
N PRO A 86 5.00 12.92 14.50
CA PRO A 86 4.99 14.30 14.04
C PRO A 86 5.86 15.24 14.90
N ASN A 87 6.26 14.82 16.10
CA ASN A 87 7.10 15.60 17.02
C ASN A 87 8.61 15.39 16.78
N TRP A 88 9.00 14.70 15.71
CA TRP A 88 10.42 14.57 15.36
C TRP A 88 11.07 15.94 15.12
N PRO A 89 12.30 16.16 15.62
CA PRO A 89 12.96 17.45 15.51
C PRO A 89 13.14 17.89 14.05
N GLU A 90 13.36 16.96 13.13
CA GLU A 90 13.48 17.24 11.69
C GLU A 90 12.18 17.79 11.10
N ILE A 91 11.03 17.42 11.65
CA ILE A 91 9.73 17.98 11.25
C ILE A 91 9.55 19.35 11.90
N GLN A 92 9.82 19.45 13.21
CA GLN A 92 9.61 20.69 13.97
C GLN A 92 10.50 21.85 13.53
N GLN A 93 11.73 21.57 13.09
CA GLN A 93 12.66 22.59 12.58
C GLN A 93 12.20 23.22 11.27
N GLU A 94 11.51 22.46 10.43
CA GLU A 94 10.99 22.92 9.14
C GLU A 94 9.60 23.57 9.25
N LEU A 95 8.94 23.47 10.41
CA LEU A 95 7.68 24.18 10.68
C LEU A 95 7.98 25.67 10.91
N ARG A 96 7.31 26.53 10.13
CA ARG A 96 7.34 27.97 10.38
C ARG A 96 6.55 28.28 11.65
N PHE A 97 6.87 29.41 12.28
CA PHE A 97 6.10 29.92 13.41
C PHE A 97 4.61 29.95 13.02
N ASN A 98 3.79 29.19 13.75
CA ASN A 98 2.33 29.06 13.60
C ASN A 98 1.79 28.04 12.57
N ASP A 99 2.62 27.21 11.94
CA ASP A 99 2.13 26.09 11.11
C ASP A 99 1.89 24.83 11.94
N SER A 100 0.73 24.19 11.74
CA SER A 100 0.46 22.86 12.31
C SER A 100 1.04 21.76 11.43
N THR A 101 1.52 20.66 12.02
CA THR A 101 2.00 19.47 11.29
C THR A 101 0.97 18.89 10.31
N HIS A 102 -0.32 19.12 10.59
CA HIS A 102 -1.43 18.76 9.70
C HIS A 102 -1.45 19.53 8.38
N ASN A 103 -0.86 20.73 8.34
CA ASN A 103 -0.81 21.57 7.14
C ASN A 103 0.32 21.17 6.17
N ILE A 104 1.29 20.35 6.62
CA ILE A 104 2.43 19.91 5.81
C ILE A 104 2.58 18.38 5.81
N PRO A 105 1.55 17.62 5.37
CA PRO A 105 1.60 16.16 5.36
C PRO A 105 2.73 15.59 4.48
N TYR A 106 3.16 16.34 3.46
CA TYR A 106 4.28 15.95 2.60
C TYR A 106 5.60 15.89 3.38
N LEU A 107 5.86 16.85 4.27
CA LEU A 107 7.09 16.90 5.07
C LEU A 107 7.15 15.69 6.01
N VAL A 108 6.05 15.40 6.70
CA VAL A 108 5.94 14.23 7.59
C VAL A 108 6.21 12.93 6.82
N ALA A 109 5.58 12.75 5.66
CA ALA A 109 5.80 11.59 4.80
C ALA A 109 7.25 11.50 4.28
N HIS A 110 7.87 12.64 3.97
CA HIS A 110 9.24 12.69 3.49
C HIS A 110 10.24 12.30 4.59
N VAL A 111 10.10 12.87 5.79
CA VAL A 111 10.94 12.51 6.95
C VAL A 111 10.76 11.04 7.32
N PHE A 112 9.53 10.54 7.34
CA PHE A 112 9.25 9.11 7.55
C PHE A 112 9.96 8.24 6.51
N LYS A 113 9.85 8.58 5.22
CA LYS A 113 10.49 7.84 4.15
C LYS A 113 12.01 7.82 4.31
N SER A 114 12.64 8.95 4.63
CA SER A 114 14.07 9.02 4.88
C SER A 114 14.49 8.12 6.04
N LYS A 115 13.77 8.15 7.17
CA LYS A 115 14.05 7.28 8.31
C LYS A 115 13.84 5.80 7.98
N LEU A 116 12.83 5.47 7.17
CA LEU A 116 12.57 4.10 6.72
C LEU A 116 13.72 3.56 5.86
N GLU A 117 14.23 4.36 4.93
CA GLU A 117 15.37 3.95 4.10
C GLU A 117 16.63 3.78 4.95
N CYS A 118 16.90 4.68 5.90
CA CYS A 118 17.99 4.48 6.86
C CYS A 118 17.84 3.14 7.60
N LEU A 119 16.66 2.85 8.16
CA LEU A 119 16.41 1.59 8.88
C LEU A 119 16.65 0.36 7.99
N LYS A 120 16.19 0.41 6.73
CA LYS A 120 16.44 -0.68 5.76
C LYS A 120 17.92 -0.87 5.49
N GLU A 121 18.69 0.21 5.36
CA GLU A 121 20.14 0.10 5.17
C GLU A 121 20.84 -0.53 6.37
N GLU A 122 20.42 -0.20 7.59
CA GLU A 122 21.00 -0.82 8.79
C GLU A 122 20.69 -2.31 8.88
N ILE A 123 19.46 -2.70 8.56
CA ILE A 123 19.04 -4.11 8.61
C ILE A 123 19.70 -4.92 7.50
N VAL A 124 19.64 -4.44 6.25
CA VAL A 124 20.05 -5.23 5.08
C VAL A 124 21.53 -5.08 4.76
N LYS A 125 22.08 -3.86 4.80
CA LYS A 125 23.49 -3.61 4.43
C LYS A 125 24.42 -3.76 5.63
N LYS A 126 24.08 -3.15 6.77
CA LYS A 126 24.90 -3.26 7.99
C LYS A 126 24.67 -4.57 8.75
N GLN A 127 23.64 -5.32 8.39
CA GLN A 127 23.34 -6.64 8.95
C GLN A 127 23.28 -6.63 10.49
N ILE A 128 22.65 -5.61 11.09
CA ILE A 128 22.56 -5.47 12.56
C ILE A 128 21.88 -6.67 13.25
N PHE A 129 21.07 -7.43 12.52
CA PHE A 129 20.41 -8.67 12.98
C PHE A 129 20.98 -9.93 12.29
N GLY A 130 22.11 -9.80 11.59
CA GLY A 130 22.65 -10.84 10.73
C GLY A 130 22.20 -10.74 9.26
N PRO A 131 22.59 -11.71 8.41
CA PRO A 131 22.28 -11.71 6.99
C PRO A 131 20.77 -11.92 6.74
N VAL A 132 20.18 -11.08 5.89
CA VAL A 132 18.76 -11.14 5.54
C VAL A 132 18.56 -12.04 4.32
N ALA A 133 17.86 -13.16 4.49
CA ALA A 133 17.53 -14.08 3.39
C ALA A 133 16.41 -13.54 2.49
N SER A 134 15.32 -13.04 3.09
CA SER A 134 14.25 -12.35 2.39
C SER A 134 13.54 -11.38 3.33
N TYR A 135 12.89 -10.37 2.78
CA TYR A 135 12.07 -9.44 3.54
C TYR A 135 10.91 -8.92 2.68
N VAL A 136 9.81 -8.57 3.34
CA VAL A 136 8.65 -7.87 2.77
C VAL A 136 8.24 -6.78 3.73
N TYR A 137 7.77 -5.65 3.22
CA TYR A 137 7.27 -4.57 4.05
C TYR A 137 6.07 -3.89 3.38
N VAL A 138 5.25 -3.28 4.22
CA VAL A 138 4.10 -2.47 3.80
C VAL A 138 4.20 -1.12 4.50
N ILE A 139 3.86 -0.07 3.77
CA ILE A 139 3.68 1.28 4.33
C ILE A 139 2.19 1.58 4.31
N GLU A 140 1.68 2.05 5.44
CA GLU A 140 0.31 2.50 5.63
C GLU A 140 0.32 4.02 5.88
N PHE A 141 -0.67 4.74 5.35
CA PHE A 141 -0.82 6.19 5.41
C PHE A 141 -2.19 6.58 5.95
#